data_AF-A0AAV9AMB4-F1
#
_entry.id   AF-A0AAV9AMB4-F1
#
_cell.length_a   1.000
_cell.length_b   1.000
_cell.length_c   1.000
_cell.angle_alpha   90.00
_cell.angle_beta   90.00
_cell.angle_gamma   90.00
#
_symmetry.space_group_name_H-M   'P 1'
#
loop_
_entity.id
_entity.type
_entity.pdbx_description
1 polymer ?
#
loop_
_entity_poly.entity_id
_entity_poly.type
_entity_poly.pdbx_seq_one_letter_code
_entity_poly.pdbx_strand_id
1 'polypeptide(L)'
;METITTLNLFLTPFQPSKSFPPSKTPKPPSLRKLPPLITRVSSSSSSNGRNATESDCPVPFDQQPVNEYQSLSSSVPFSWASAELPVYCSRLALTGTAFSLLVGLPVAAFGVHDFRTGVVECVVGAVSAGILAVTLSVLRMYLGWAYVGNRLLSATVEYEETGWYDGQIWVKTPEVLARDRLLGSFSVKPVLNRVKLTLIGLAVSLLISIFLLINIESSKDHYNSNDSGGRTVPGVYNDDSAKLFEPDAFCGEPNIN
;
A
#
# COMPACT_ATOMS: atom_id res chain seq x y z
N MET A 1 12.03 31.09 -58.27
CA MET A 1 10.90 30.15 -58.26
C MET A 1 10.51 29.98 -56.82
N GLU A 2 9.57 30.82 -56.36
CA GLU A 2 8.16 30.43 -56.16
C GLU A 2 8.00 30.06 -54.66
N THR A 3 7.10 30.58 -53.83
CA THR A 3 6.05 31.59 -53.89
C THR A 3 5.54 31.65 -52.41
N ILE A 4 5.42 32.84 -51.78
CA ILE A 4 4.13 33.48 -51.40
C ILE A 4 3.44 32.78 -50.20
N THR A 5 3.38 33.39 -49.00
CA THR A 5 2.16 34.10 -48.46
C THR A 5 1.50 33.28 -47.32
N THR A 6 1.04 33.78 -46.16
CA THR A 6 0.78 35.12 -45.62
C THR A 6 0.34 35.03 -44.14
N LEU A 7 0.56 36.14 -43.41
CA LEU A 7 -0.35 36.87 -42.49
C LEU A 7 -0.96 36.12 -41.28
N ASN A 8 -0.63 36.46 -40.04
CA ASN A 8 -0.91 37.68 -39.25
C ASN A 8 -2.19 37.59 -38.38
N LEU A 9 -1.99 38.04 -37.12
CA LEU A 9 -2.94 38.68 -36.21
C LEU A 9 -4.00 37.79 -35.53
N PHE A 10 -3.91 37.66 -34.20
CA PHE A 10 -4.61 38.56 -33.28
C PHE A 10 -4.29 38.20 -31.81
N LEU A 11 -3.60 39.11 -31.11
CA LEU A 11 -3.68 39.20 -29.66
C LEU A 11 -5.08 39.68 -29.27
N THR A 12 -5.72 39.01 -28.31
CA THR A 12 -6.67 39.66 -27.41
C THR A 12 -6.37 39.20 -25.97
N PRO A 13 -6.23 40.13 -25.00
CA PRO A 13 -5.97 39.77 -23.61
C PRO A 13 -7.27 39.38 -22.88
N PHE A 14 -7.18 38.32 -22.10
CA PHE A 14 -8.24 37.82 -21.22
C PHE A 14 -8.51 38.84 -20.10
N GLN A 15 -9.73 39.36 -20.02
CA GLN A 15 -10.19 40.29 -18.97
C GLN A 15 -10.44 39.54 -17.64
N PRO A 16 -10.08 40.12 -16.47
CA PRO A 16 -10.41 39.55 -15.17
C PRO A 16 -11.89 39.80 -14.79
N SER A 17 -12.54 38.77 -14.26
CA SER A 17 -13.94 38.80 -13.82
C SER A 17 -14.13 39.66 -12.56
N LYS A 18 -15.29 40.34 -12.54
CA LYS A 18 -15.72 41.31 -11.53
C LYS A 18 -16.04 40.64 -10.19
N SER A 19 -15.64 41.33 -9.13
CA SER A 19 -15.94 41.07 -7.72
C SER A 19 -17.43 41.20 -7.39
N PHE A 20 -17.95 40.26 -6.61
CA PHE A 20 -19.24 40.38 -5.93
C PHE A 20 -19.00 40.65 -4.42
N PRO A 21 -19.75 41.57 -3.79
CA PRO A 21 -19.60 41.90 -2.37
C PRO A 21 -20.27 40.87 -1.44
N PRO A 22 -19.84 40.78 -0.17
CA PRO A 22 -20.31 39.76 0.77
C PRO A 22 -21.68 40.09 1.38
N SER A 23 -22.58 39.12 1.36
CA SER A 23 -23.85 39.14 2.09
C SER A 23 -23.63 38.87 3.58
N LYS A 24 -24.17 39.76 4.43
CA LYS A 24 -24.21 39.64 5.89
C LYS A 24 -25.52 38.97 6.31
N THR A 25 -25.46 37.92 7.12
CA THR A 25 -26.57 37.45 7.99
C THR A 25 -26.06 36.45 9.05
N PRO A 26 -26.77 36.25 10.19
CA PRO A 26 -26.20 36.46 11.53
C PRO A 26 -25.86 35.18 12.32
N LYS A 27 -25.17 35.39 13.45
CA LYS A 27 -24.84 34.39 14.49
C LYS A 27 -26.07 33.60 14.98
N PRO A 28 -25.96 32.28 15.18
CA PRO A 28 -26.97 31.52 15.94
C PRO A 28 -26.77 31.68 17.45
N PRO A 29 -27.84 31.74 18.25
CA PRO A 29 -27.75 31.75 19.71
C PRO A 29 -27.50 30.34 20.27
N SER A 30 -26.63 30.29 21.28
CA SER A 30 -26.38 29.14 22.16
C SER A 30 -27.67 28.72 22.88
N LEU A 31 -28.03 27.44 22.80
CA LEU A 31 -29.13 26.86 23.57
C LEU A 31 -28.69 25.59 24.29
N ARG A 32 -29.08 25.57 25.57
CA ARG A 32 -28.64 24.72 26.67
C ARG A 32 -28.93 23.23 26.44
N LYS A 33 -28.00 22.41 26.93
CA LYS A 33 -28.21 21.00 27.28
C LYS A 33 -29.28 20.87 28.37
N LEU A 34 -30.24 19.96 28.17
CA LEU A 34 -31.00 19.25 29.20
C LEU A 34 -31.51 17.91 28.59
N PRO A 35 -31.49 16.78 29.35
CA PRO A 35 -31.91 15.46 28.87
C PRO A 35 -33.42 15.25 29.11
N PRO A 36 -34.07 14.26 28.45
CA PRO A 36 -34.58 13.12 29.23
C PRO A 36 -34.73 11.77 28.49
N LEU A 37 -34.59 10.70 29.29
CA LEU A 37 -35.48 9.53 29.45
C LEU A 37 -36.12 8.82 28.21
N ILE A 38 -35.57 7.63 27.95
CA ILE A 38 -36.19 6.35 27.50
C ILE A 38 -37.59 6.39 26.86
N THR A 39 -37.70 5.95 25.60
CA THR A 39 -38.81 5.07 25.15
C THR A 39 -38.31 4.13 24.04
N ARG A 40 -38.48 2.83 24.29
CA ARG A 40 -38.24 1.70 23.39
C ARG A 40 -39.32 1.73 22.30
N VAL A 41 -38.95 1.88 21.03
CA VAL A 41 -39.86 1.66 19.90
C VAL A 41 -39.23 0.60 19.01
N SER A 42 -39.85 -0.58 19.03
CA SER A 42 -39.66 -1.63 18.03
C SER A 42 -40.10 -1.09 16.68
N SER A 43 -39.15 -0.76 15.80
CA SER A 43 -39.45 -0.41 14.41
C SER A 43 -39.51 -1.69 13.59
N SER A 44 -40.69 -2.31 13.55
CA SER A 44 -41.09 -3.18 12.44
C SER A 44 -41.32 -2.31 11.20
N SER A 45 -40.23 -1.98 10.50
CA SER A 45 -40.30 -1.34 9.19
C SER A 45 -40.45 -2.41 8.13
N SER A 46 -41.71 -2.82 7.92
CA SER A 46 -42.16 -3.45 6.70
C SER A 46 -42.12 -2.42 5.58
N SER A 47 -41.00 -2.33 4.87
CA SER A 47 -40.90 -1.56 3.63
C SER A 47 -40.98 -2.52 2.45
N ASN A 48 -42.21 -2.75 2.01
CA ASN A 48 -42.54 -3.41 0.77
C ASN A 48 -42.16 -2.47 -0.40
N GLY A 49 -40.91 -2.55 -0.84
CA GLY A 49 -40.35 -1.83 -1.98
C GLY A 49 -40.09 -2.77 -3.14
N ARG A 50 -41.15 -3.19 -3.83
CA ARG A 50 -41.07 -3.95 -5.09
C ARG A 50 -40.33 -3.12 -6.12
N ASN A 51 -39.14 -3.56 -6.54
CA ASN A 51 -38.55 -3.26 -7.84
C ASN A 51 -37.47 -4.29 -8.18
N ALA A 52 -37.63 -4.89 -9.37
CA ALA A 52 -36.91 -6.02 -9.96
C ALA A 52 -37.28 -7.39 -9.35
N THR A 53 -37.59 -8.34 -10.22
CA THR A 53 -37.77 -9.75 -9.92
C THR A 53 -36.48 -10.29 -9.29
N GLU A 54 -36.36 -10.18 -7.96
CA GLU A 54 -35.54 -11.09 -7.18
C GLU A 54 -36.11 -12.47 -7.46
N SER A 55 -35.39 -13.26 -8.26
CA SER A 55 -35.47 -14.71 -8.16
C SER A 55 -35.43 -15.03 -6.66
N ASP A 56 -36.38 -15.83 -6.18
CA ASP A 56 -36.55 -16.23 -4.78
C ASP A 56 -35.24 -16.89 -4.27
N CYS A 57 -34.28 -16.06 -3.87
CA CYS A 57 -32.94 -16.49 -3.49
C CYS A 57 -32.98 -16.83 -2.00
N PRO A 58 -32.76 -18.09 -1.61
CA PRO A 58 -32.78 -18.49 -0.20
C PRO A 58 -31.55 -17.95 0.56
N VAL A 59 -30.53 -17.49 -0.16
CA VAL A 59 -29.27 -16.98 0.40
C VAL A 59 -29.48 -15.62 1.08
N PRO A 60 -29.13 -15.49 2.39
CA PRO A 60 -29.17 -14.22 3.09
C PRO A 60 -28.40 -13.13 2.36
N PHE A 61 -28.92 -11.90 2.39
CA PHE A 61 -28.41 -10.76 1.62
C PHE A 61 -26.88 -10.53 1.78
N ASP A 62 -26.35 -10.67 2.99
CA ASP A 62 -24.93 -10.47 3.29
C ASP A 62 -24.00 -11.54 2.74
N GLN A 63 -24.53 -12.73 2.46
CA GLN A 63 -23.78 -13.88 1.92
C GLN A 63 -23.91 -13.98 0.39
N GLN A 64 -24.62 -13.05 -0.24
CA GLN A 64 -24.73 -13.02 -1.69
C GLN A 64 -23.42 -12.51 -2.31
N PRO A 65 -22.84 -13.21 -3.31
CA PRO A 65 -21.57 -12.83 -3.93
C PRO A 65 -21.52 -11.39 -4.46
N VAL A 66 -22.65 -10.85 -4.92
CA VAL A 66 -22.76 -9.46 -5.41
C VAL A 66 -22.65 -8.45 -4.26
N ASN A 67 -23.23 -8.75 -3.11
CA ASN A 67 -23.16 -7.89 -1.94
C ASN A 67 -21.76 -7.96 -1.29
N GLU A 68 -21.17 -9.16 -1.21
CA GLU A 68 -19.76 -9.32 -0.81
C GLU A 68 -18.82 -8.49 -1.70
N TYR A 69 -19.06 -8.49 -3.02
CA TYR A 69 -18.33 -7.66 -3.96
C TYR A 69 -18.49 -6.15 -3.69
N GLN A 70 -19.71 -5.68 -3.44
CA GLN A 70 -19.96 -4.27 -3.17
C GLN A 70 -19.34 -3.82 -1.84
N SER A 71 -19.43 -4.67 -0.81
CA SER A 71 -18.77 -4.46 0.48
C SER A 71 -17.25 -4.43 0.33
N LEU A 72 -16.66 -5.39 -0.39
CA LEU A 72 -15.22 -5.44 -0.62
C LEU A 72 -14.74 -4.23 -1.43
N SER A 73 -15.39 -3.90 -2.55
CA SER A 73 -14.99 -2.79 -3.43
C SER A 73 -15.08 -1.41 -2.77
N SER A 74 -15.93 -1.24 -1.75
CA SER A 74 -16.02 0.02 -0.98
C SER A 74 -15.02 0.08 0.18
N SER A 75 -14.58 -1.06 0.71
CA SER A 75 -13.63 -1.12 1.83
C SER A 75 -12.21 -0.69 1.45
N VAL A 76 -11.46 -0.14 2.41
CA VAL A 76 -10.02 0.14 2.27
C VAL A 76 -9.25 -1.13 2.67
N PRO A 77 -8.23 -1.58 1.91
CA PRO A 77 -7.59 -0.91 0.76
C PRO A 77 -8.16 -1.30 -0.62
N PHE A 78 -9.17 -2.17 -0.69
CA PHE A 78 -9.66 -2.73 -1.95
C PHE A 78 -10.25 -1.70 -2.91
N SER A 79 -10.87 -0.64 -2.38
CA SER A 79 -11.37 0.51 -3.15
C SER A 79 -10.28 1.25 -3.93
N TRP A 80 -9.02 1.09 -3.56
CA TRP A 80 -7.90 1.72 -4.26
C TRP A 80 -7.63 1.02 -5.58
N ALA A 81 -7.81 -0.30 -5.63
CA ALA A 81 -7.60 -1.10 -6.84
C ALA A 81 -8.68 -0.85 -7.91
N SER A 82 -9.89 -0.47 -7.49
CA SER A 82 -10.97 -0.06 -8.40
C SER A 82 -10.91 1.42 -8.83
N ALA A 83 -10.01 2.22 -8.23
CA ALA A 83 -9.86 3.63 -8.57
C ALA A 83 -9.11 3.84 -9.89
N GLU A 84 -9.07 5.09 -10.34
CA GLU A 84 -8.26 5.49 -11.49
C GLU A 84 -6.76 5.26 -11.23
N LEU A 85 -6.01 4.94 -12.29
CA LEU A 85 -4.57 4.64 -12.22
C LEU A 85 -3.73 5.66 -11.43
N PRO A 86 -3.83 6.99 -11.64
CA PRO A 86 -3.01 7.94 -10.90
C PRO A 86 -3.34 7.97 -9.39
N VAL A 87 -4.62 7.79 -9.05
CA VAL A 87 -5.07 7.73 -7.64
C VAL A 87 -4.58 6.44 -6.99
N TYR A 88 -4.64 5.32 -7.71
CA TYR A 88 -4.09 4.05 -7.25
C TYR A 88 -2.57 4.13 -6.98
N CYS A 89 -1.80 4.60 -7.96
CA CYS A 89 -0.35 4.70 -7.85
C CYS A 89 0.07 5.67 -6.74
N SER A 90 -0.59 6.82 -6.61
CA SER A 90 -0.27 7.79 -5.55
C SER A 90 -0.56 7.25 -4.15
N ARG A 91 -1.64 6.49 -3.96
CA ARG A 91 -1.94 5.83 -2.67
C ARG A 91 -0.91 4.78 -2.32
N LEU A 92 -0.49 3.96 -3.28
CA LEU A 92 0.58 2.98 -3.07
C LEU A 92 1.95 3.63 -2.80
N ALA A 93 2.27 4.72 -3.50
CA ALA A 93 3.49 5.47 -3.25
C ALA A 93 3.46 6.10 -1.84
N LEU A 94 2.32 6.68 -1.45
CA LEU A 94 2.16 7.27 -0.12
C LEU A 94 2.32 6.23 0.99
N THR A 95 1.69 5.05 0.86
CA THR A 95 1.87 3.97 1.84
C THR A 95 3.31 3.49 1.87
N GLY A 96 3.92 3.27 0.71
CA GLY A 96 5.33 2.85 0.61
C GLY A 96 6.30 3.84 1.24
N THR A 97 6.17 5.12 0.93
CA THR A 97 7.00 6.17 1.54
C THR A 97 6.76 6.28 3.03
N ALA A 98 5.51 6.18 3.50
CA ALA A 98 5.20 6.21 4.93
C ALA A 98 5.88 5.04 5.67
N PHE A 99 5.78 3.81 5.17
CA PHE A 99 6.46 2.66 5.78
C PHE A 99 7.99 2.75 5.67
N SER A 100 8.49 3.24 4.54
CA SER A 100 9.92 3.46 4.32
C SER A 100 10.50 4.45 5.34
N LEU A 101 9.79 5.54 5.65
CA LEU A 101 10.25 6.53 6.63
C LEU A 101 10.02 6.12 8.08
N LEU A 102 8.86 5.55 8.41
CA LEU A 102 8.50 5.23 9.79
C LEU A 102 9.13 3.94 10.30
N VAL A 103 9.35 2.96 9.42
CA VAL A 103 9.89 1.65 9.79
C VAL A 103 11.23 1.42 9.11
N GLY A 104 11.32 1.66 7.80
CA GLY A 104 12.54 1.42 7.04
C GLY A 104 13.73 2.24 7.52
N LEU A 105 13.54 3.55 7.73
CA LEU A 105 14.61 4.45 8.15
C LEU A 105 15.19 4.13 9.54
N PRO A 106 14.39 3.97 10.62
CA PRO A 106 14.96 3.59 11.91
C PRO A 106 15.62 2.21 11.87
N VAL A 107 15.01 1.22 11.19
CA VAL A 107 15.60 -0.12 11.05
C VAL A 107 16.95 -0.06 10.33
N ALA A 108 17.04 0.70 9.24
CA ALA A 108 18.28 0.82 8.47
C ALA A 108 19.34 1.67 9.19
N ALA A 109 18.92 2.67 9.98
CA ALA A 109 19.83 3.49 10.79
C ALA A 109 20.56 2.68 11.87
N PHE A 110 19.94 1.63 12.43
CA PHE A 110 20.61 0.75 13.40
C PHE A 110 21.77 -0.06 12.79
N GLY A 111 21.79 -0.27 11.48
CA GLY A 111 22.88 -1.01 10.81
C GLY A 111 24.12 -0.16 10.51
N VAL A 112 23.98 1.17 10.45
CA VAL A 112 25.04 2.06 9.99
C VAL A 112 25.98 2.46 11.11
N HIS A 113 27.26 2.09 10.98
CA HIS A 113 28.32 2.46 11.91
C HIS A 113 29.15 3.68 11.43
N ASP A 114 29.23 3.92 10.12
CA ASP A 114 29.89 5.09 9.53
C ASP A 114 28.92 5.88 8.63
N PHE A 115 28.71 7.15 8.96
CA PHE A 115 27.73 8.01 8.27
C PHE A 115 28.14 8.41 6.85
N ARG A 116 29.42 8.35 6.46
CA ARG A 116 29.84 8.81 5.13
C ARG A 116 29.63 7.73 4.07
N THR A 117 29.83 6.47 4.43
CA THR A 117 29.67 5.34 3.51
C THR A 117 28.31 4.63 3.68
N GLY A 118 27.71 4.69 4.88
CA GLY A 118 26.48 3.95 5.20
C GLY A 118 25.16 4.63 4.83
N VAL A 119 25.15 5.89 4.41
CA VAL A 119 23.89 6.58 4.02
C VAL A 119 23.24 5.92 2.80
N VAL A 120 24.03 5.46 1.82
CA VAL A 120 23.50 4.78 0.64
C VAL A 120 22.86 3.44 1.02
N GLU A 121 23.53 2.66 1.85
CA GLU A 121 23.04 1.38 2.40
C GLU A 121 21.74 1.61 3.19
N CYS A 122 21.71 2.66 4.02
CA CYS A 122 20.53 3.04 4.79
C CYS A 122 19.34 3.42 3.91
N VAL A 123 19.56 4.24 2.88
CA VAL A 123 18.50 4.65 1.94
C VAL A 123 17.97 3.44 1.15
N VAL A 124 18.85 2.58 0.64
CA VAL A 124 18.46 1.36 -0.09
C VAL A 124 17.68 0.41 0.82
N GLY A 125 18.13 0.22 2.05
CA GLY A 125 17.43 -0.59 3.06
C GLY A 125 16.08 -0.01 3.46
N ALA A 126 15.98 1.31 3.64
CA ALA A 126 14.72 1.96 3.93
C ALA A 126 13.72 1.84 2.77
N VAL A 127 14.20 2.00 1.53
CA VAL A 127 13.37 1.86 0.32
C VAL A 127 12.91 0.41 0.13
N SER A 128 13.79 -0.58 0.34
CA SER A 128 13.42 -1.99 0.22
C SER A 128 12.35 -2.41 1.25
N ALA A 129 12.43 -1.89 2.48
CA ALA A 129 11.38 -2.07 3.49
C ALA A 129 10.02 -1.47 3.06
N GLY A 130 10.04 -0.29 2.44
CA GLY A 130 8.83 0.32 1.86
C GLY A 130 8.22 -0.52 0.73
N ILE A 131 9.05 -1.01 -0.19
CA ILE A 131 8.63 -1.88 -1.31
C ILE A 131 8.02 -3.18 -0.75
N LEU A 132 8.62 -3.78 0.27
CA LEU A 132 8.10 -4.97 0.94
C LEU A 132 6.70 -4.73 1.53
N ALA A 133 6.52 -3.64 2.27
CA ALA A 133 5.22 -3.30 2.87
C ALA A 133 4.13 -3.09 1.82
N VAL A 134 4.45 -2.39 0.73
CA VAL A 134 3.51 -2.20 -0.40
C VAL A 134 3.19 -3.54 -1.06
N THR A 135 4.18 -4.40 -1.26
CA THR A 135 3.99 -5.73 -1.86
C THR A 135 3.00 -6.58 -1.07
N LEU A 136 3.12 -6.60 0.27
CA LEU A 136 2.17 -7.31 1.14
C LEU A 136 0.75 -6.71 1.08
N SER A 137 0.64 -5.38 1.04
CA SER A 137 -0.65 -4.70 0.88
C SER A 137 -1.34 -5.04 -0.45
N VAL A 138 -0.57 -5.02 -1.55
CA VAL A 138 -1.05 -5.37 -2.90
C VAL A 138 -1.41 -6.86 -2.97
N LEU A 139 -0.63 -7.74 -2.34
CA LEU A 139 -0.95 -9.17 -2.25
C LEU A 139 -2.29 -9.39 -1.52
N ARG A 140 -2.52 -8.70 -0.39
CA ARG A 140 -3.79 -8.77 0.34
C ARG A 140 -4.97 -8.30 -0.51
N MET A 141 -4.77 -7.25 -1.30
CA MET A 141 -5.77 -6.78 -2.27
C MET A 141 -6.04 -7.83 -3.34
N TYR A 142 -4.98 -8.39 -3.95
CA TYR A 142 -5.09 -9.42 -4.97
C TYR A 142 -5.89 -10.64 -4.48
N LEU A 143 -5.58 -11.15 -3.29
CA LEU A 143 -6.28 -12.30 -2.71
C LEU A 143 -7.77 -12.02 -2.46
N GLY A 144 -8.12 -10.82 -1.96
CA GLY A 144 -9.53 -10.46 -1.75
C GLY A 144 -10.31 -10.32 -3.06
N TRP A 145 -9.72 -9.70 -4.07
CA TRP A 145 -10.32 -9.59 -5.40
C TRP A 145 -10.44 -10.94 -6.10
N ALA A 146 -9.43 -11.82 -5.97
CA ALA A 146 -9.46 -13.18 -6.53
C ALA A 146 -10.54 -14.04 -5.85
N TYR A 147 -10.69 -13.94 -4.53
CA TYR A 147 -11.71 -14.64 -3.77
C TYR A 147 -13.13 -14.29 -4.21
N VAL A 148 -13.46 -12.99 -4.22
CA VAL A 148 -14.77 -12.50 -4.65
C VAL A 148 -15.01 -12.82 -6.12
N GLY A 149 -13.99 -12.65 -6.97
CA GLY A 149 -14.07 -13.01 -8.39
C GLY A 149 -14.40 -14.48 -8.60
N ASN A 150 -13.80 -15.38 -7.82
CA ASN A 150 -14.11 -16.80 -7.88
C ASN A 150 -15.57 -17.08 -7.45
N ARG A 151 -16.03 -16.49 -6.35
CA ARG A 151 -17.43 -16.64 -5.88
C ARG A 151 -18.49 -16.08 -6.83
N LEU A 152 -18.18 -14.98 -7.53
CA LEU A 152 -19.07 -14.44 -8.57
C LEU A 152 -19.18 -15.40 -9.75
N LEU A 153 -18.06 -16.00 -10.19
CA LEU A 153 -18.02 -16.87 -11.36
C LEU A 153 -18.51 -18.31 -11.08
N SER A 154 -18.46 -18.75 -9.82
CA SER A 154 -18.98 -20.03 -9.37
C SER A 154 -20.50 -20.15 -9.58
N ALA A 155 -20.93 -21.32 -10.04
CA ALA A 155 -22.34 -21.66 -10.23
C ALA A 155 -23.05 -22.04 -8.92
N THR A 156 -22.29 -22.40 -7.89
CA THR A 156 -22.78 -22.73 -6.55
C THR A 156 -22.33 -21.70 -5.54
N VAL A 157 -23.16 -21.46 -4.54
CA VAL A 157 -22.85 -20.61 -3.39
C VAL A 157 -23.17 -21.41 -2.14
N GLU A 158 -22.16 -21.58 -1.28
CA GLU A 158 -22.35 -22.15 0.05
C GLU A 158 -22.75 -21.01 0.99
N TYR A 159 -23.85 -21.21 1.72
CA TYR A 159 -24.41 -20.21 2.60
C TYR A 159 -24.95 -20.85 3.88
N GLU A 160 -24.87 -20.09 4.96
CA GLU A 160 -25.30 -20.46 6.30
C GLU A 160 -26.67 -19.83 6.57
N GLU A 161 -27.70 -20.67 6.73
CA GLU A 161 -29.06 -20.19 7.00
C GLU A 161 -29.24 -19.78 8.47
N THR A 162 -28.70 -20.53 9.45
CA THR A 162 -28.59 -20.17 10.89
C THR A 162 -27.78 -21.20 11.69
N GLY A 163 -26.96 -20.76 12.67
CA GLY A 163 -26.51 -21.61 13.79
C GLY A 163 -25.42 -22.67 13.50
N TRP A 164 -25.26 -23.64 14.43
CA TRP A 164 -24.16 -24.64 14.50
C TRP A 164 -24.29 -25.83 13.53
N TYR A 165 -25.15 -25.74 12.51
CA TYR A 165 -25.34 -26.80 11.51
C TYR A 165 -24.68 -26.41 10.19
N ASP A 166 -24.17 -27.41 9.47
CA ASP A 166 -23.41 -27.24 8.23
C ASP A 166 -24.15 -26.36 7.19
N GLY A 167 -23.39 -25.51 6.50
CA GLY A 167 -23.89 -24.67 5.43
C GLY A 167 -24.57 -25.44 4.30
N GLN A 168 -25.56 -24.79 3.69
CA GLN A 168 -26.28 -25.32 2.53
C GLN A 168 -25.65 -24.80 1.24
N ILE A 169 -25.81 -25.56 0.15
CA ILE A 169 -25.36 -25.16 -1.17
C ILE A 169 -26.54 -24.76 -2.04
N TRP A 170 -26.51 -23.53 -2.55
CA TRP A 170 -27.48 -23.04 -3.52
C TRP A 170 -26.86 -23.02 -4.92
N VAL A 171 -27.58 -23.55 -5.91
CA VAL A 171 -27.20 -23.48 -7.33
C VAL A 171 -27.84 -22.23 -7.92
N LYS A 172 -27.02 -21.33 -8.47
CA LYS A 172 -27.49 -20.10 -9.09
C LYS A 172 -28.35 -20.42 -10.31
N THR A 173 -29.49 -19.72 -10.44
CA THR A 173 -30.28 -19.75 -11.67
C THR A 173 -29.47 -19.19 -12.85
N PRO A 174 -29.74 -19.63 -14.10
CA PRO A 174 -28.95 -19.20 -15.25
C PRO A 174 -28.97 -17.68 -15.46
N GLU A 175 -30.05 -16.99 -15.08
CA GLU A 175 -30.18 -15.54 -15.15
C GLU A 175 -29.23 -14.83 -14.16
N VAL A 176 -29.19 -15.28 -12.91
CA VAL A 176 -28.31 -14.73 -11.86
C VAL A 176 -26.85 -15.01 -12.22
N LEU A 177 -26.56 -16.22 -12.69
CA LEU A 177 -25.20 -16.59 -13.10
C LEU A 177 -24.72 -15.76 -14.31
N ALA A 178 -25.60 -15.48 -15.28
CA ALA A 178 -25.27 -14.62 -16.41
C ALA A 178 -24.94 -13.19 -15.96
N ARG A 179 -25.74 -12.63 -15.05
CA ARG A 179 -25.48 -11.30 -14.45
C ARG A 179 -24.15 -11.26 -13.71
N ASP A 180 -23.87 -12.25 -12.86
CA ASP A 180 -22.63 -12.31 -12.09
C ASP A 180 -21.39 -12.46 -12.99
N ARG A 181 -21.49 -13.24 -14.07
CA ARG A 181 -20.42 -13.39 -15.06
C ARG A 181 -20.16 -12.11 -15.85
N LEU A 182 -21.21 -11.37 -16.20
CA LEU A 182 -21.06 -10.05 -16.82
C LEU A 182 -20.36 -9.09 -15.86
N LEU A 183 -20.83 -9.00 -14.61
CA LEU A 183 -20.21 -8.14 -13.61
C LEU A 183 -18.74 -8.52 -13.34
N GLY A 184 -18.46 -9.81 -13.16
CA GLY A 184 -17.12 -10.33 -12.91
C GLY A 184 -16.16 -10.13 -14.08
N SER A 185 -16.64 -10.28 -15.32
CA SER A 185 -15.80 -10.08 -16.51
C SER A 185 -15.51 -8.60 -16.80
N PHE A 186 -16.47 -7.70 -16.58
CA PHE A 186 -16.29 -6.27 -16.87
C PHE A 186 -15.66 -5.49 -15.72
N SER A 187 -15.92 -5.85 -14.46
CA SER A 187 -15.42 -5.10 -13.31
C SER A 187 -14.23 -5.77 -12.63
N VAL A 188 -14.30 -7.08 -12.37
CA VAL A 188 -13.29 -7.78 -11.58
C VAL A 188 -12.04 -8.10 -12.38
N LYS A 189 -12.17 -8.65 -13.60
CA LYS A 189 -11.02 -9.02 -14.44
C LYS A 189 -10.04 -7.86 -14.71
N PRO A 190 -10.46 -6.65 -15.13
CA PRO A 190 -9.51 -5.57 -15.39
C PRO A 190 -8.78 -5.14 -14.11
N VAL A 191 -9.48 -5.07 -12.97
CA VAL A 191 -8.88 -4.75 -11.67
C VAL A 191 -7.86 -5.82 -11.27
N LEU A 192 -8.23 -7.09 -11.35
CA LEU A 192 -7.35 -8.20 -10.98
C LEU A 192 -6.09 -8.25 -11.85
N ASN A 193 -6.23 -8.01 -13.16
CA ASN A 193 -5.07 -7.97 -14.06
C ASN A 193 -4.13 -6.81 -13.74
N ARG A 194 -4.68 -5.62 -13.43
CA ARG A 194 -3.89 -4.45 -13.01
C ARG A 194 -3.11 -4.74 -11.72
N VAL A 195 -3.79 -5.27 -10.70
CA VAL A 195 -3.15 -5.62 -9.41
C VAL A 195 -2.07 -6.69 -9.62
N LYS A 196 -2.34 -7.71 -10.45
CA LYS A 196 -1.36 -8.74 -10.82
C LYS A 196 -0.11 -8.15 -11.48
N LEU A 197 -0.28 -7.25 -12.45
CA LEU A 197 0.86 -6.56 -13.09
C LEU A 197 1.66 -5.75 -12.09
N THR A 198 1.00 -5.05 -11.16
CA THR A 198 1.71 -4.30 -10.12
C THR A 198 2.45 -5.21 -9.14
N LEU A 199 1.89 -6.38 -8.82
CA LEU A 199 2.55 -7.38 -7.97
C LEU A 199 3.81 -7.92 -8.64
N ILE A 200 3.76 -8.22 -9.94
CA ILE A 200 4.93 -8.64 -10.72
C ILE A 200 5.98 -7.52 -10.75
N GLY A 201 5.56 -6.28 -11.01
CA GLY A 201 6.48 -5.12 -11.02
C GLY A 201 7.16 -4.90 -9.67
N LEU A 202 6.42 -5.01 -8.56
CA LEU A 202 6.97 -4.91 -7.21
C LEU A 202 7.92 -6.07 -6.89
N ALA A 203 7.59 -7.30 -7.30
CA ALA A 203 8.47 -8.45 -7.11
C ALA A 203 9.81 -8.27 -7.84
N VAL A 204 9.78 -7.81 -9.10
CA VAL A 204 11.00 -7.50 -9.87
C VAL A 204 11.78 -6.36 -9.20
N SER A 205 11.11 -5.28 -8.80
CA SER A 205 11.75 -4.17 -8.08
C SER A 205 12.42 -4.61 -6.79
N LEU A 206 11.81 -5.54 -6.06
CA LEU A 206 12.35 -6.09 -4.83
C LEU A 206 13.59 -6.94 -5.10
N LEU A 207 13.58 -7.79 -6.14
CA LEU A 207 14.75 -8.54 -6.57
C LEU A 207 15.91 -7.60 -6.96
N ILE A 208 15.62 -6.52 -7.69
CA ILE A 208 16.62 -5.50 -8.04
C ILE A 208 17.19 -4.84 -6.77
N SER A 209 16.34 -4.52 -5.79
CA SER A 209 16.80 -3.92 -4.53
C SER A 209 17.72 -4.84 -3.72
N ILE A 210 17.41 -6.14 -3.69
CA ILE A 210 18.26 -7.16 -3.04
C ILE A 210 19.60 -7.27 -3.76
N PHE A 211 19.57 -7.35 -5.10
CA PHE A 211 20.79 -7.41 -5.91
C PHE A 211 21.67 -6.17 -5.67
N LEU A 212 21.08 -4.98 -5.63
CA LEU A 212 21.80 -3.73 -5.37
C LEU A 212 22.46 -3.76 -3.98
N LEU A 213 21.76 -4.23 -2.96
CA LEU A 213 22.29 -4.34 -1.59
C LEU A 213 23.51 -5.28 -1.55
N ILE A 214 23.45 -6.44 -2.20
CA ILE A 214 24.58 -7.38 -2.29
C ILE A 214 25.79 -6.74 -2.97
N ASN A 215 25.58 -5.92 -4.01
CA ASN A 215 26.68 -5.24 -4.70
C ASN A 215 27.34 -4.16 -3.83
N ILE A 216 26.56 -3.44 -3.01
CA ILE A 216 27.10 -2.45 -2.06
C ILE A 216 27.96 -3.15 -1.01
N GLU A 217 27.48 -4.27 -0.44
CA GLU A 217 28.19 -5.06 0.56
C GLU A 217 29.55 -5.56 0.00
N SER A 218 29.53 -6.17 -1.18
CA SER A 218 30.73 -6.68 -1.86
C SER A 218 31.78 -5.58 -2.12
N SER A 219 31.34 -4.37 -2.49
CA SER A 219 32.24 -3.24 -2.69
C SER A 219 32.91 -2.77 -1.40
N LYS A 220 32.24 -2.94 -0.26
CA LYS A 220 32.73 -2.54 1.08
C LYS A 220 33.78 -3.53 1.58
N ASP A 221 33.56 -4.82 1.38
CA ASP A 221 34.54 -5.87 1.72
C ASP A 221 35.85 -5.67 0.96
N HIS A 222 35.77 -5.32 -0.33
CA HIS A 222 36.96 -5.02 -1.13
C HIS A 222 37.73 -3.78 -0.63
N TYR A 223 37.03 -2.72 -0.23
CA TYR A 223 37.68 -1.52 0.32
C TYR A 223 38.31 -1.78 1.69
N ASN A 224 37.59 -2.44 2.60
CA ASN A 224 38.07 -2.72 3.95
C ASN A 224 39.26 -3.68 3.98
N SER A 225 39.31 -4.67 3.07
CA SER A 225 40.46 -5.58 2.95
C SER A 225 41.76 -4.88 2.54
N ASN A 226 41.69 -3.81 1.73
CA ASN A 226 42.86 -3.00 1.37
C ASN A 226 43.33 -2.07 2.50
N ASP A 227 42.44 -1.67 3.42
CA ASP A 227 42.77 -0.80 4.57
C ASP A 227 43.15 -1.62 5.83
N SER A 228 43.15 -2.95 5.74
CA SER A 228 43.48 -3.88 6.84
C SER A 228 44.98 -3.94 7.19
N GLY A 229 45.79 -3.03 6.65
CA GLY A 229 47.20 -2.87 7.00
C GLY A 229 47.47 -2.21 8.36
N GLY A 230 46.45 -1.77 9.11
CA GLY A 230 46.70 -1.22 10.45
C GLY A 230 45.55 -0.49 11.14
N ARG A 231 44.29 -0.92 10.99
CA ARG A 231 43.18 -0.29 11.73
C ARG A 231 42.34 -1.30 12.49
N THR A 232 42.37 -1.15 13.80
CA THR A 232 41.65 -1.88 14.84
C THR A 232 40.14 -1.75 14.68
N VAL A 233 39.46 -2.89 14.78
CA VAL A 233 38.00 -2.99 14.78
C VAL A 233 37.42 -2.23 16.00
N PRO A 234 36.44 -1.33 15.84
CA PRO A 234 35.83 -0.65 16.98
C PRO A 234 35.07 -1.67 17.85
N GLY A 235 35.51 -1.84 19.10
CA GLY A 235 34.88 -2.75 20.08
C GLY A 235 35.54 -4.13 20.19
N VAL A 236 36.56 -4.41 19.40
CA VAL A 236 37.44 -5.58 19.59
C VAL A 236 38.75 -5.10 20.19
N TYR A 237 39.27 -5.89 21.12
CA TYR A 237 40.56 -5.72 21.78
C TYR A 237 41.62 -5.17 20.81
N ASN A 238 42.13 -3.97 21.09
CA ASN A 238 43.21 -3.38 20.31
C ASN A 238 44.54 -3.87 20.89
N ASP A 239 45.33 -4.60 20.10
CA ASP A 239 46.64 -5.11 20.51
C ASP A 239 47.62 -3.99 20.92
N ASP A 240 47.45 -2.77 20.37
CA ASP A 240 48.25 -1.62 20.80
C ASP A 240 47.81 -1.08 22.17
N SER A 241 46.52 -1.15 22.48
CA SER A 241 45.99 -0.83 23.82
C SER A 241 46.31 -1.92 24.83
N ALA A 242 46.44 -3.18 24.40
CA ALA A 242 46.83 -4.31 25.23
C ALA A 242 48.26 -4.20 25.73
N LYS A 243 49.18 -3.80 24.83
CA LYS A 243 50.61 -3.60 25.15
C LYS A 243 50.85 -2.53 26.21
N LEU A 244 49.95 -1.55 26.33
CA LEU A 244 50.00 -0.52 27.39
C LEU A 244 49.76 -1.08 28.80
N PHE A 245 49.20 -2.29 28.93
CA PHE A 245 48.97 -2.97 30.22
C PHE A 245 49.91 -4.16 30.45
N GLU A 246 50.78 -4.48 29.49
CA GLU A 246 51.87 -5.43 29.73
C GLU A 246 53.01 -4.69 30.45
N PRO A 247 53.49 -5.20 31.61
CA PRO A 247 54.63 -4.59 32.29
C PRO A 247 55.86 -4.68 31.37
N ASP A 248 56.70 -3.63 31.38
CA ASP A 248 57.92 -3.45 30.54
C ASP A 248 58.93 -4.63 30.55
N ALA A 249 58.67 -5.69 31.31
CA ALA A 249 59.48 -6.89 31.43
C ALA A 249 59.62 -7.72 30.13
N PHE A 250 58.86 -7.41 29.07
CA PHE A 250 58.97 -8.09 27.76
C PHE A 250 59.40 -7.18 26.60
N CYS A 251 59.69 -5.90 26.85
CA CYS A 251 60.34 -5.03 25.89
C CYS A 251 61.81 -5.43 25.81
N GLY A 252 62.13 -6.34 24.88
CA GLY A 252 63.51 -6.73 24.58
C GLY A 252 64.40 -5.49 24.41
N GLU A 253 65.57 -5.54 25.06
CA GLU A 253 66.47 -4.41 25.13
C GLU A 253 66.75 -3.80 23.75
N PRO A 254 66.84 -2.46 23.65
CA PRO A 254 67.30 -1.84 22.42
C PRO A 254 68.72 -2.33 22.14
N ASN A 255 68.91 -3.04 21.02
CA ASN A 255 70.24 -3.40 20.54
C ASN A 255 71.05 -2.12 20.29
N ILE A 256 71.88 -1.78 21.28
CA ILE A 256 72.97 -0.81 21.18
C ILE A 256 74.26 -1.55 20.85
N ASN A 257 74.45 -1.84 19.56
CA ASN A 257 75.69 -1.73 18.75
C ASN A 257 75.59 -2.52 17.45
#